data_AF-A0A7C1BJX9-F1
#
_entry.id   AF-A0A7C1BJX9-F1
#
_cell.length_a   1.000
_cell.length_b   1.000
_cell.length_c   1.000
_cell.angle_alpha   90.00
_cell.angle_beta   90.00
_cell.angle_gamma   90.00
#
_symmetry.space_group_name_H-M   'P 1'
#
loop_
_entity.id
_entity.type
_entity.pdbx_description
1 polymer ?
#
loop_
_entity_poly.entity_id
_entity_poly.type
_entity_poly.pdbx_seq_one_letter_code
_entity_poly.pdbx_strand_id
1 'polypeptide(L)' 'RILELRPNVLITYGMGPRALGIFQRAGVAVLRAVGRTVEEVLEAFKENRLEELTEGCLHALYR' A
#
# COMPACT_ATOMS: atom_id res chain seq x y z
N ARG A 1 -9.58 2.73 -12.39
CA ARG A 1 -9.58 4.07 -11.77
C ARG A 1 -8.26 4.42 -11.11
N ILE A 2 -7.81 3.82 -9.98
CA ILE A 2 -6.51 4.22 -9.38
C ILE A 2 -5.32 3.98 -10.33
N LEU A 3 -5.27 2.83 -11.01
CA LEU A 3 -4.23 2.55 -12.01
C LEU A 3 -4.26 3.48 -13.23
N GLU A 4 -5.39 4.13 -13.53
CA GLU A 4 -5.47 5.09 -14.64
C GLU A 4 -4.68 6.38 -14.32
N LEU A 5 -4.45 6.67 -13.04
CA LEU A 5 -3.59 7.77 -12.59
C LEU A 5 -2.10 7.46 -12.76
N ARG A 6 -1.74 6.23 -13.19
CA ARG A 6 -0.37 5.75 -13.36
C ARG A 6 0.53 6.01 -12.13
N PRO A 7 0.10 5.61 -10.92
CA PRO A 7 0.91 5.81 -9.73
C PRO A 7 2.17 4.93 -9.76
N ASN A 8 3.28 5.44 -9.25
CA ASN A 8 4.47 4.61 -8.98
C ASN A 8 4.37 3.89 -7.63
N VAL A 9 3.70 4.53 -6.66
CA VAL A 9 3.59 4.07 -5.28
C VAL A 9 2.15 4.25 -4.79
N LEU A 10 1.65 3.29 -4.03
CA LEU A 10 0.39 3.36 -3.30
C LEU A 10 0.65 3.07 -1.82
N ILE A 11 0.23 3.99 -0.94
CA ILE A 11 0.42 3.84 0.51
C ILE A 11 -0.93 3.51 1.16
N THR A 12 -1.00 2.42 1.93
CA THR A 12 -2.22 1.96 2.63
C THR A 12 -1.87 1.20 3.91
N TYR A 13 -2.77 1.10 4.88
CA TYR A 13 -2.54 0.25 6.07
C TYR A 13 -2.53 -1.24 5.77
N GLY A 14 -3.35 -1.65 4.80
CA GLY A 14 -3.50 -3.03 4.40
C GLY A 14 -4.15 -3.13 3.03
N MET A 15 -3.97 -4.30 2.41
CA MET A 15 -4.54 -4.60 1.11
C MET A 15 -4.81 -6.09 1.02
N GLY A 16 -5.99 -6.46 0.51
CA GLY A 16 -6.31 -7.86 0.25
C GLY A 16 -5.41 -8.42 -0.87
N PRO A 17 -5.09 -9.73 -0.84
CA PRO A 17 -4.10 -10.33 -1.75
C PRO A 17 -4.44 -10.16 -3.23
N ARG A 18 -5.73 -10.16 -3.58
CA ARG A 18 -6.18 -9.90 -4.97
C ARG A 18 -5.81 -8.50 -5.45
N ALA A 19 -6.11 -7.47 -4.66
CA ALA A 19 -5.81 -6.09 -5.01
C ALA A 19 -4.29 -5.87 -5.02
N LEU A 20 -3.58 -6.44 -4.05
CA LEU A 20 -2.13 -6.36 -3.96
C LEU A 20 -1.46 -6.91 -5.23
N GLY A 21 -1.88 -8.11 -5.66
CA GLY A 21 -1.37 -8.70 -6.89
C GLY A 21 -1.69 -7.88 -8.15
N ILE A 22 -2.80 -7.15 -8.19
CA ILE A 22 -3.13 -6.25 -9.32
C ILE A 22 -2.13 -5.09 -9.40
N PHE A 23 -1.85 -4.43 -8.27
CA PHE A 23 -0.92 -3.29 -8.24
C PHE A 23 0.53 -3.74 -8.48
N GLN A 24 0.96 -4.84 -7.86
CA GLN A 24 2.30 -5.39 -8.07
C GLN A 24 2.54 -5.79 -9.54
N ARG A 25 1.58 -6.47 -10.19
CA ARG A 25 1.68 -6.81 -11.63
C ARG A 25 1.67 -5.57 -12.53
N ALA A 26 1.08 -4.47 -12.08
CA ALA A 26 1.11 -3.20 -12.77
C ALA A 26 2.40 -2.39 -12.50
N GLY A 27 3.38 -2.94 -11.77
CA GLY A 27 4.63 -2.28 -11.43
C GLY A 27 4.47 -1.16 -10.41
N VAL A 28 3.38 -1.18 -9.63
CA VAL A 28 3.10 -0.19 -8.58
C VAL A 28 3.55 -0.77 -7.24
N ALA A 29 4.48 -0.09 -6.56
CA ALA A 29 4.89 -0.45 -5.22
C ALA A 29 3.76 -0.15 -4.24
N VAL A 30 3.43 -1.10 -3.37
CA VAL A 30 2.40 -0.91 -2.34
C VAL A 30 3.09 -0.88 -0.99
N LEU A 31 3.02 0.25 -0.28
CA LEU A 31 3.69 0.48 0.99
C LEU A 31 2.70 0.50 2.16
N ARG A 32 3.13 -0.01 3.30
CA ARG A 32 2.37 0.03 4.55
C ARG A 32 2.49 1.41 5.18
N ALA A 33 1.36 2.07 5.38
CA ALA A 33 1.29 3.34 6.11
C ALA A 33 1.72 3.16 7.58
N VAL A 34 2.51 4.10 8.09
CA VAL A 34 2.84 4.24 9.52
C VAL A 34 2.42 5.64 9.99
N GLY A 35 1.80 5.73 11.18
CA GLY A 35 1.24 6.98 11.69
C GLY A 35 -0.30 7.00 11.68
N ARG A 36 -0.88 8.13 12.05
CA ARG A 36 -2.33 8.37 12.16
C ARG A 36 -2.80 9.49 11.21
N THR A 37 -1.90 10.30 10.69
CA THR A 37 -2.21 11.39 9.76
C THR A 37 -1.51 11.22 8.42
N VAL A 38 -1.99 11.95 7.40
CA VAL A 38 -1.36 11.95 6.08
C VAL A 38 0.04 12.54 6.15
N GLU A 39 0.23 13.60 6.95
CA GLU A 39 1.52 14.27 7.15
C GLU A 39 2.56 13.31 7.73
N GLU A 40 2.21 12.54 8.77
CA GLU A 40 3.12 11.56 9.38
C GLU A 40 3.54 10.47 8.39
N VAL A 41 2.58 9.98 7.58
CA VAL A 41 2.83 8.96 6.55
C VAL A 41 3.75 9.50 5.46
N LEU A 42 3.56 10.76 5.04
CA LEU A 42 4.39 11.41 4.04
C LEU A 42 5.82 11.65 4.53
N GLU A 43 6.00 12.07 5.80
CA GLU A 43 7.33 12.21 6.38
C GLU A 43 8.04 10.85 6.47
N ALA A 44 7.35 9.80 6.92
CA ALA A 44 7.92 8.45 6.93
C ALA A 44 8.26 7.93 5.53
N PHE A 45 7.48 8.29 4.50
CA PHE A 45 7.79 7.97 3.10
C PHE A 45 9.07 8.67 2.64
N LYS A 46 9.22 9.98 2.90
CA LYS A 46 10.41 10.75 2.54
C LYS A 46 11.67 10.23 3.23
N GLU A 47 11.53 9.76 4.46
CA GLU A 47 12.61 9.16 5.25
C GLU A 47 12.88 7.67 4.91
N ASN A 48 12.19 7.12 3.91
CA ASN A 48 12.30 5.72 3.50
C ASN A 48 12.07 4.72 4.64
N ARG A 49 11.12 5.03 5.53
CA ARG A 49 10.74 4.22 6.69
C ARG A 49 9.48 3.37 6.49
N LEU A 50 8.85 3.42 5.32
CA LEU A 50 7.70 2.58 5.00
C LEU A 50 8.15 1.21 4.48
N GLU A 51 7.44 0.16 4.87
CA GLU A 51 7.71 -1.21 4.42
C GLU A 51 6.80 -1.58 3.25
N GLU A 52 7.29 -2.42 2.34
CA GLU A 52 6.46 -2.98 1.27
C GLU A 52 5.43 -3.97 1.82
N LEU A 53 4.20 -3.86 1.31
CA LEU A 53 3.19 -4.90 1.46
C LEU A 53 3.51 -6.02 0.45
N THR A 54 4.24 -7.03 0.89
CA THR A 54 4.58 -8.22 0.08
C THR A 54 3.57 -9.35 0.26
N GLU A 55 2.96 -9.46 1.44
CA GLU A 55 1.89 -10.40 1.75
C GLU A 55 0.56 -9.66 1.94
N GLY A 56 -0.46 -10.06 1.18
CA GLY A 56 -1.81 -9.50 1.35
C GLY A 56 -2.31 -9.78 2.76
N CYS A 57 -2.95 -8.81 3.41
CA CYS A 57 -3.49 -9.00 4.74
C CYS A 57 -4.50 -10.17 4.73
N LEU A 58 -4.16 -11.29 5.39
CA LEU A 58 -5.03 -12.44 5.64
C LEU A 58 -6.13 -12.14 6.70
N HIS A 59 -6.52 -10.88 6.85
CA HIS A 59 -7.56 -10.47 7.81
C HIS A 59 -8.98 -10.52 7.21
N ALA A 60 -9.22 -11.46 6.29
CA ALA A 60 -10.57 -11.80 5.87
C ALA A 60 -11.23 -12.65 6.98
N LEU A 61 -11.70 -12.00 8.04
CA LEU A 61 -12.75 -12.59 8.88
C LEU A 61 -14.02 -12.65 8.03
N TYR A 62 -14.19 -13.74 7.29
CA TYR A 62 -15.51 -14.15 6.83
C TYR A 62 -16.40 -14.34 8.06
N ARG A 63 -17.53 -13.63 8.11
CA ARG A 63 -18.73 -14.10 8.79
C ARG A 63 -19.83 -14.19 7.75
#